data_AF-A0A2I0LFP9-F1
#
_entry.id   AF-A0A2I0LFP9-F1
#
_cell.length_a   1.000
_cell.length_b   1.000
_cell.length_c   1.000
_cell.angle_alpha   90.00
_cell.angle_beta   90.00
_cell.angle_gamma   90.00
#
_symmetry.space_group_name_H-M   'P 1'
#
loop_
_entity.id
_entity.type
_entity.pdbx_description
1 polymer ?
#
loop_
_entity_poly.entity_id
_entity_poly.type
_entity_poly.pdbx_seq_one_letter_code
_entity_poly.pdbx_strand_id
1 'polypeptide(L)'
;MTESDGETATLFPKAARLRNLTYSAPLYVDVSMRVIKKGHDGEELTEPQDLAKVFIGKVPIMLRSSYCTLYQNSEKDLTELGECPYDQGGYFIINGSEKVLIAQEKMSTNHVYVFKKRQPNKYAYVAEDAFSD
;
A
#
# COMPACT_ATOMS: atom_id res chain seq x y z
N MET A 1 -13.49 -6.76 -8.34
CA MET A 1 -14.36 -7.01 -7.19
C MET A 1 -15.07 -8.31 -7.43
N THR A 2 -14.90 -9.29 -6.56
CA THR A 2 -15.70 -10.52 -6.56
C THR A 2 -17.00 -10.19 -5.84
N GLU A 3 -18.10 -10.10 -6.58
CA GLU A 3 -19.43 -9.85 -6.02
C GLU A 3 -19.94 -11.10 -5.26
N SER A 4 -21.07 -10.99 -4.56
CA SER A 4 -21.71 -12.11 -3.84
C SER A 4 -21.92 -13.35 -4.70
N ASP A 5 -22.02 -13.15 -6.02
CA ASP A 5 -22.34 -14.16 -7.01
C ASP A 5 -21.08 -14.83 -7.58
N GLY A 6 -19.89 -14.47 -7.07
CA GLY A 6 -18.60 -15.04 -7.46
C GLY A 6 -17.97 -14.41 -8.71
N GLU A 7 -18.68 -13.53 -9.42
CA GLU A 7 -18.14 -12.85 -10.59
C GLU A 7 -17.13 -11.77 -10.22
N THR A 8 -15.99 -11.77 -10.89
CA THR A 8 -14.94 -10.77 -10.70
C THR A 8 -15.03 -9.70 -11.78
N ALA A 9 -15.52 -8.51 -11.40
CA ALA A 9 -15.61 -7.35 -12.29
C ALA A 9 -14.54 -6.28 -11.98
N THR A 10 -14.09 -5.54 -12.98
CA THR A 10 -13.26 -4.35 -12.77
C THR A 10 -14.07 -3.30 -11.99
N LEU A 11 -13.52 -2.83 -10.86
CA LEU A 11 -14.14 -1.78 -10.08
C LEU A 11 -13.71 -0.42 -10.65
N PHE A 12 -14.66 0.45 -10.98
CA PHE A 12 -14.39 1.83 -11.39
C PHE A 12 -14.50 2.80 -10.19
N PRO A 13 -13.76 3.93 -10.17
CA PRO A 13 -13.79 4.88 -9.05
C PRO A 13 -15.20 5.40 -8.74
N LYS A 14 -15.96 5.86 -9.73
CA LYS A 14 -17.39 6.22 -9.57
C LYS A 14 -18.22 5.16 -8.86
N ALA A 15 -18.09 3.89 -9.25
CA ALA A 15 -18.81 2.80 -8.61
C ALA A 15 -18.38 2.61 -7.15
N ALA A 16 -17.07 2.77 -6.86
CA ALA A 16 -16.57 2.70 -5.50
C ALA A 16 -17.14 3.80 -4.60
N ARG A 17 -17.24 5.05 -5.11
CA ARG A 17 -17.88 6.18 -4.41
C ARG A 17 -19.35 5.89 -4.09
N LEU A 18 -20.13 5.54 -5.10
CA LEU A 18 -21.59 5.38 -4.97
C LEU A 18 -22.01 4.17 -4.12
N ARG A 19 -21.19 3.11 -4.10
CA ARG A 19 -21.50 1.86 -3.39
C ARG A 19 -20.83 1.74 -2.02
N ASN A 20 -20.19 2.82 -1.52
CA ASN A 20 -19.42 2.81 -0.27
C ASN A 20 -18.33 1.73 -0.24
N LEU A 21 -17.65 1.50 -1.36
CA LEU A 21 -16.59 0.50 -1.49
C LEU A 21 -15.20 1.13 -1.41
N THR A 22 -14.20 0.30 -1.18
CA THR A 22 -12.80 0.70 -1.27
C THR A 22 -12.25 0.38 -2.67
N TYR A 23 -11.78 1.42 -3.38
CA TYR A 23 -11.15 1.28 -4.69
C TYR A 23 -9.77 0.65 -4.53
N SER A 24 -9.68 -0.65 -4.76
CA SER A 24 -8.50 -1.46 -4.49
C SER A 24 -8.34 -2.58 -5.52
N ALA A 25 -7.09 -2.98 -5.76
CA ALA A 25 -6.74 -4.12 -6.60
C ALA A 25 -6.36 -5.33 -5.74
N PRO A 26 -6.68 -6.57 -6.17
CA PRO A 26 -6.21 -7.76 -5.50
C PRO A 26 -4.69 -7.93 -5.67
N LEU A 27 -4.01 -8.34 -4.60
CA LEU A 27 -2.59 -8.64 -4.58
C LEU A 27 -2.38 -10.15 -4.55
N TYR A 28 -1.65 -10.64 -5.56
CA TYR A 28 -1.26 -12.03 -5.69
C TYR A 28 0.26 -12.15 -5.66
N VAL A 29 0.76 -13.18 -4.99
CA VAL A 29 2.20 -13.48 -4.90
C VAL A 29 2.45 -14.97 -5.12
N ASP A 30 3.63 -15.28 -5.66
CA ASP A 30 4.10 -16.67 -5.72
C ASP A 30 4.81 -17.01 -4.40
N VAL A 31 4.44 -18.13 -3.79
CA VAL A 31 4.93 -18.57 -2.48
C VAL A 31 5.72 -19.86 -2.66
N SER A 32 7.04 -19.77 -2.50
CA SER A 32 7.92 -20.94 -2.41
C SER A 32 8.14 -21.30 -0.95
N MET A 33 7.78 -22.52 -0.57
CA MET A 33 8.01 -23.06 0.77
C MET A 33 8.77 -24.38 0.73
N ARG A 34 9.48 -24.68 1.82
CA ARG A 34 10.18 -25.96 2.02
C ARG A 34 9.57 -26.65 3.23
N VAL A 35 9.00 -27.82 3.02
CA VAL A 35 8.42 -28.63 4.09
C VAL A 35 9.49 -29.60 4.58
N ILE A 36 9.91 -29.44 5.83
CA ILE A 36 10.88 -30.33 6.49
C ILE A 36 10.10 -31.38 7.29
N LYS A 37 10.17 -32.64 6.88
CA LYS A 37 9.60 -33.77 7.59
C LYS A 37 10.72 -34.47 8.36
N LYS A 38 10.56 -34.61 9.68
CA LYS A 38 11.45 -35.42 10.51
C LYS A 38 10.91 -36.85 10.58
N GLY A 39 11.67 -37.79 10.02
CA GLY A 39 11.39 -39.21 10.15
C GLY A 39 11.64 -39.70 11.59
N HIS A 40 11.11 -40.89 11.90
CA HIS A 40 11.29 -41.54 13.21
C HIS A 40 12.77 -41.87 13.51
N ASP A 41 13.62 -41.90 12.47
CA ASP A 41 15.02 -42.31 12.53
C ASP A 41 15.99 -41.10 12.55
N GLY A 42 15.47 -39.88 12.63
CA GLY A 42 16.26 -38.64 12.64
C GLY A 42 16.64 -38.10 11.26
N GLU A 43 16.23 -38.75 10.17
CA GLU A 43 16.40 -38.22 8.81
C GLU A 43 15.47 -37.03 8.56
N GLU A 44 16.04 -35.94 8.04
CA GLU A 44 15.32 -34.74 7.60
C GLU A 44 15.06 -34.82 6.09
N LEU A 45 13.80 -35.00 5.70
CA LEU A 45 13.36 -34.90 4.30
C LEU A 45 12.85 -33.48 4.05
N THR A 46 13.48 -32.77 3.11
CA THR A 46 13.04 -31.43 2.68
C THR A 46 12.34 -31.53 1.33
N GLU A 47 11.04 -31.25 1.31
CA GLU A 47 10.22 -31.21 0.09
C GLU A 47 9.94 -29.76 -0.31
N PRO A 48 10.38 -29.29 -1.50
CA PRO A 48 9.98 -27.99 -2.01
C PRO A 48 8.51 -28.01 -2.45
N GLN A 49 7.78 -26.95 -2.13
CA GLN A 49 6.40 -26.72 -2.54
C GLN A 49 6.26 -25.28 -3.02
N ASP A 50 5.91 -25.11 -4.29
CA ASP A 50 5.67 -23.81 -4.89
C ASP A 50 4.17 -23.61 -5.13
N LEU A 51 3.62 -22.51 -4.62
CA LEU A 51 2.24 -22.08 -4.83
C LEU A 51 2.25 -20.83 -5.69
N ALA A 52 1.70 -20.91 -6.89
CA ALA A 52 1.58 -19.75 -7.78
C ALA A 52 0.30 -18.94 -7.49
N LYS A 53 0.37 -17.62 -7.66
CA LYS A 53 -0.77 -16.69 -7.58
C LYS A 53 -1.61 -16.83 -6.30
N VAL A 54 -0.94 -16.88 -5.15
CA VAL A 54 -1.62 -16.88 -3.85
C VAL A 54 -2.18 -15.48 -3.56
N PHE A 55 -3.49 -15.38 -3.33
CA PHE A 55 -4.13 -14.13 -2.92
C PHE A 55 -3.73 -13.79 -1.48
N ILE A 56 -3.14 -12.61 -1.28
CA ILE A 56 -2.69 -12.17 0.06
C ILE A 56 -3.44 -10.94 0.59
N GLY A 57 -4.28 -10.32 -0.23
CA GLY A 57 -5.10 -9.19 0.19
C GLY A 57 -5.41 -8.21 -0.93
N LYS A 58 -5.82 -7.00 -0.56
CA LYS A 58 -6.11 -5.92 -1.51
C LYS A 58 -5.29 -4.69 -1.16
N VAL A 59 -4.83 -3.97 -2.17
CA VAL A 59 -4.10 -2.71 -2.03
C VAL A 59 -4.95 -1.58 -2.60
N PRO A 60 -5.26 -0.51 -1.83
CA PRO A 60 -5.91 0.67 -2.35
C PRO A 60 -5.13 1.29 -3.51
N ILE A 61 -5.82 1.59 -4.61
CA ILE A 61 -5.18 2.21 -5.78
C ILE A 61 -5.44 3.72 -5.70
N MET A 62 -4.37 4.51 -5.83
CA MET A 62 -4.50 5.97 -5.90
C MET A 62 -5.13 6.38 -7.23
N LEU A 63 -6.09 7.28 -7.20
CA LEU A 63 -6.72 7.80 -8.41
C LEU A 63 -5.71 8.53 -9.29
N ARG A 64 -5.80 8.29 -10.60
CA ARG A 64 -4.86 8.77 -11.64
C ARG A 64 -3.43 8.20 -11.56
N SER A 65 -3.12 7.28 -10.65
CA SER A 65 -1.85 6.54 -10.66
C SER A 65 -1.76 5.58 -11.86
N SER A 66 -0.56 5.07 -12.17
CA SER A 66 -0.31 4.19 -13.31
C SER A 66 -1.12 2.88 -13.31
N TYR A 67 -1.58 2.43 -12.14
CA TYR A 67 -2.42 1.23 -11.99
C TYR A 67 -3.91 1.54 -11.83
N CYS A 68 -4.30 2.81 -11.94
CA CYS A 68 -5.70 3.23 -11.91
C CYS A 68 -6.37 2.96 -13.26
N THR A 69 -7.65 2.58 -13.23
CA THR A 69 -8.49 2.39 -14.43
C THR A 69 -8.76 3.69 -15.21
N LEU A 70 -8.40 4.85 -14.65
CA LEU A 70 -8.50 6.17 -15.28
C LEU A 70 -7.16 6.65 -15.88
N TYR A 71 -6.11 5.85 -15.78
CA TYR A 71 -4.78 6.21 -16.26
C TYR A 71 -4.75 6.28 -17.79
N GLN A 72 -4.23 7.39 -18.33
CA GLN A 72 -4.13 7.66 -19.77
C GLN A 72 -5.46 7.68 -20.55
N ASN A 73 -6.61 7.78 -19.86
CA ASN A 73 -7.88 8.04 -20.52
C ASN A 73 -7.93 9.47 -21.07
N SER A 74 -8.56 9.65 -22.23
CA SER A 74 -8.82 10.99 -22.78
C SER A 74 -9.88 11.73 -21.96
N GLU A 75 -9.94 13.06 -22.09
CA GLU A 75 -10.98 13.87 -21.44
C GLU A 75 -12.41 13.41 -21.79
N LYS A 76 -12.59 12.95 -23.03
CA LYS A 76 -13.84 12.38 -23.50
C LYS A 76 -14.17 11.08 -22.77
N ASP A 77 -13.22 10.15 -22.70
CA ASP A 77 -13.43 8.86 -22.03
C ASP A 77 -13.72 9.05 -20.54
N LEU A 78 -13.04 10.00 -19.88
CA LEU A 78 -13.28 10.33 -18.48
C LEU A 78 -14.71 10.82 -18.26
N THR A 79 -15.17 11.69 -19.15
CA THR A 79 -16.55 12.21 -19.11
C THR A 79 -17.57 11.10 -19.32
N GLU A 80 -17.32 10.17 -20.27
CA GLU A 80 -18.17 9.00 -20.53
C GLU A 80 -18.20 8.03 -19.33
N LEU A 81 -17.08 7.87 -18.63
CA LEU A 81 -16.98 7.10 -17.38
C LEU A 81 -17.63 7.83 -16.18
N GLY A 82 -18.05 9.09 -16.36
CA GLY A 82 -18.67 9.92 -15.33
C GLY A 82 -17.68 10.49 -14.31
N GLU A 83 -16.43 10.68 -14.71
CA GLU A 83 -15.38 11.36 -13.96
C GLU A 83 -15.16 12.78 -14.52
N CYS A 84 -14.60 13.67 -13.71
CA CYS A 84 -14.28 15.03 -14.13
C CYS A 84 -12.91 15.07 -14.85
N PRO A 85 -12.79 15.59 -16.08
CA PRO A 85 -11.50 15.72 -16.77
C PRO A 85 -10.46 16.53 -15.99
N TYR A 86 -10.92 17.51 -15.21
CA TYR A 86 -10.08 18.41 -14.41
C TYR A 86 -9.66 17.83 -13.05
N ASP A 87 -10.19 16.66 -12.65
CA ASP A 87 -9.75 15.99 -11.44
C ASP A 87 -8.31 15.49 -11.59
N GLN A 88 -7.43 16.03 -10.74
CA GLN A 88 -6.00 15.73 -10.71
C GLN A 88 -5.69 14.36 -10.07
N GLY A 89 -6.64 13.76 -9.35
CA GLY A 89 -6.40 12.55 -8.57
C GLY A 89 -5.49 12.81 -7.36
N GLY A 90 -4.64 11.84 -7.01
CA GLY A 90 -3.74 11.97 -5.85
C GLY A 90 -4.39 11.62 -4.50
N TYR A 91 -5.55 10.99 -4.52
CA TYR A 91 -6.28 10.53 -3.34
C TYR A 91 -6.78 9.09 -3.53
N PHE A 92 -7.29 8.52 -2.45
CA PHE A 92 -7.81 7.16 -2.38
C PHE A 92 -9.30 7.18 -2.06
N ILE A 93 -10.08 6.27 -2.66
CA ILE A 93 -11.47 6.04 -2.25
C ILE A 93 -11.51 4.87 -1.29
N ILE A 94 -11.82 5.14 -0.02
CA ILE A 94 -11.93 4.15 1.06
C ILE A 94 -13.35 4.22 1.62
N ASN A 95 -14.09 3.11 1.53
CA ASN A 95 -15.50 3.01 1.94
C ASN A 95 -16.36 4.15 1.36
N GLY A 96 -16.20 4.43 0.05
CA GLY A 96 -16.88 5.50 -0.68
C GLY A 96 -16.35 6.91 -0.43
N SER A 97 -15.53 7.12 0.60
CA SER A 97 -15.00 8.43 0.97
C SER A 97 -13.62 8.68 0.37
N GLU A 98 -13.37 9.92 -0.05
CA GLU A 98 -12.07 10.35 -0.57
C GLU A 98 -11.12 10.66 0.59
N LYS A 99 -9.89 10.13 0.52
CA LYS A 99 -8.87 10.24 1.55
C LYS A 99 -7.54 10.59 0.93
N VAL A 100 -6.88 11.60 1.47
CA VAL A 100 -5.55 12.06 1.05
C VAL A 100 -4.55 11.73 2.16
N LEU A 101 -3.37 11.25 1.76
CA LEU A 101 -2.24 11.14 2.67
C LEU A 101 -1.52 12.49 2.69
N ILE A 102 -1.33 13.04 3.88
CA ILE A 102 -0.55 14.25 4.08
C ILE A 102 0.90 13.89 4.40
N ALA A 103 1.84 14.64 3.85
CA ALA A 103 3.25 14.46 4.19
C ALA A 103 3.47 14.73 5.68
N GLN A 104 4.26 13.88 6.33
CA GLN A 104 4.70 14.08 7.71
C GLN A 104 6.14 14.57 7.70
N GLU A 105 6.38 15.70 8.35
CA GLU A 105 7.72 16.22 8.56
C GLU A 105 8.36 15.52 9.77
N LYS A 106 9.58 15.02 9.57
CA LYS A 106 10.41 14.41 10.61
C LYS A 106 11.85 14.87 10.40
N MET A 107 12.65 14.87 11.47
CA MET A 107 14.09 15.10 11.37
C MET A 107 14.71 14.06 10.45
N SER A 108 15.66 14.47 9.61
CA SER A 108 16.35 13.52 8.74
C SER A 108 17.15 12.54 9.58
N THR A 109 17.07 11.26 9.21
CA THR A 109 17.86 10.21 9.84
C THR A 109 19.29 10.20 9.30
N ASN A 110 20.17 9.43 9.93
CA ASN A 110 21.58 9.32 9.54
C ASN A 110 22.35 10.67 9.56
N HIS A 111 21.90 11.59 10.41
CA HIS A 111 22.57 12.87 10.66
C HIS A 111 22.76 13.04 12.17
N VAL A 112 23.95 13.51 12.57
CA VAL A 112 24.24 13.84 13.98
C VAL A 112 23.80 15.26 14.26
N TYR A 113 22.87 15.42 15.19
CA TYR A 113 22.38 16.72 15.62
C TYR A 113 23.03 17.11 16.94
N VAL A 114 23.61 18.31 17.01
CA VAL A 114 24.26 18.82 18.23
C VAL A 114 23.46 19.99 18.79
N PHE A 115 22.94 19.84 20.00
CA PHE A 115 22.12 20.85 20.68
C PHE A 115 22.84 21.42 21.89
N LYS A 116 22.77 22.75 22.06
CA LYS A 116 23.26 23.42 23.26
C LYS A 116 22.27 23.27 24.42
N LYS A 117 22.72 22.80 25.57
CA LYS A 117 21.91 22.70 26.80
C LYS A 117 21.97 24.00 27.61
N ARG A 118 20.87 24.35 28.28
CA ARG A 118 20.80 25.49 29.20
C ARG A 118 21.42 25.12 30.56
N GLN A 119 22.14 26.05 31.18
CA GLN A 119 22.68 25.88 32.54
C GLN A 119 21.52 25.81 33.57
N PRO A 120 21.64 25.03 34.66
CA PRO A 120 22.85 24.38 35.19
C PRO A 120 23.02 22.90 34.77
N ASN A 121 22.76 22.55 33.50
CA ASN A 121 23.04 21.19 33.03
C ASN A 121 24.53 20.84 33.13
N LYS A 122 24.82 19.59 33.54
CA LYS A 122 26.18 19.05 33.69
C LYS A 122 27.04 19.17 32.41
N TYR A 123 26.42 19.08 31.24
CA TYR A 123 27.07 19.20 29.94
C TYR A 123 26.52 20.39 29.17
N ALA A 124 27.39 21.11 28.45
CA ALA A 124 27.02 22.27 27.64
C ALA A 124 26.34 21.90 26.31
N TYR A 125 26.60 20.70 25.78
CA TYR A 125 26.06 20.22 24.52
C TYR A 125 25.61 18.75 24.66
N VAL A 126 24.62 18.36 23.86
CA VAL A 126 24.23 16.97 23.62
C VAL A 126 24.27 16.69 22.13
N ALA A 127 24.71 15.50 21.75
CA ALA A 127 24.61 15.00 20.38
C ALA A 127 23.56 13.87 20.36
N GLU A 128 22.64 13.93 19.41
CA GLU A 128 21.57 12.94 19.21
C GLU A 128 21.62 12.48 17.75
N ASP A 129 21.47 11.18 17.52
CA ASP A 129 21.26 10.60 16.21
C ASP A 129 19.80 10.20 16.02
N ALA A 130 19.22 10.66 14.92
CA ALA A 130 17.90 10.19 14.52
C ALA A 130 18.08 8.86 13.78
N PHE A 131 17.79 7.75 14.45
CA PHE A 131 17.63 6.45 13.80
C PHE A 131 16.23 6.37 13.14
N SER A 132 16.16 5.73 11.98
CA SER A 132 14.88 5.23 11.46
C SER A 132 14.55 3.95 12.21
N ASP A 133 13.51 3.98 13.04
CA ASP A 133 12.83 2.77 13.51
C ASP A 133 12.26 1.96 12.33
#